data_AF-A0AAU3KMJ1-F1
#
_entry.id   AF-A0AAU3KMJ1-F1
#
_cell.length_a   1.000
_cell.length_b   1.000
_cell.length_c   1.000
_cell.angle_alpha   90.00
_cell.angle_beta   90.00
_cell.angle_gamma   90.00
#
_symmetry.space_group_name_H-M   'P 1'
#
loop_
_entity.id
_entity.type
_entity.pdbx_description
1 polymer ?
#
loop_
_entity_poly.entity_id
_entity_poly.type
_entity_poly.pdbx_seq_one_letter_code
_entity_poly.pdbx_strand_id
1 'polypeptide(L)'
;MNPSEALSGVGRRLIDLLGPERETVAVAEPCRSGAGELRGVTNAYVQVDHSNVLVHPDNAGAGSAPPDAGLRKVTEIYDALGAAPPRVNIGENDAAHALDGAHTVERHGPEVPLNRDDAPPGDRTIEGRIYGDPPWAHAQNWSYRWADTSTMSRTINDYLQANWETVRSDLALDEFHKATFDTGHLTGEGFYNEGMNGLGPKSARSSRTSFATVVLNLVPGRPPSFVVISAYPAGLLR
;
A
#
# COMPACT_ATOMS: atom_id res chain seq x y z
N MET A 1 -7.81 21.98 -56.15
CA MET A 1 -7.50 20.54 -55.93
C MET A 1 -6.34 20.46 -54.96
N ASN A 2 -6.38 19.46 -54.10
CA ASN A 2 -5.97 19.51 -52.68
C ASN A 2 -4.46 19.68 -52.38
N PRO A 3 -4.12 20.47 -51.36
CA PRO A 3 -2.93 20.30 -50.54
C PRO A 3 -3.29 19.50 -49.28
N SER A 4 -2.68 18.34 -49.06
CA SER A 4 -2.83 17.56 -47.81
C SER A 4 -1.60 16.69 -47.57
N GLU A 5 -0.52 17.31 -47.11
CA GLU A 5 0.55 16.64 -46.38
C GLU A 5 0.98 17.56 -45.24
N ALA A 6 0.36 17.39 -44.07
CA ALA A 6 0.83 17.97 -42.82
C ALA A 6 0.19 17.21 -41.64
N LEU A 7 0.72 16.02 -41.33
CA LEU A 7 0.56 15.37 -40.04
C LEU A 7 1.82 14.56 -39.73
N SER A 8 2.60 14.98 -38.74
CA SER A 8 2.78 14.21 -37.50
C SER A 8 3.93 14.81 -36.70
N GLY A 9 3.56 15.62 -35.71
CA GLY A 9 4.46 16.16 -34.71
C GLY A 9 4.93 15.07 -33.74
N VAL A 10 6.24 15.11 -33.48
CA VAL A 10 6.84 15.26 -32.15
C VAL A 10 5.96 14.83 -30.97
N GLY A 11 6.42 13.80 -30.24
CA GLY A 11 5.94 13.56 -28.87
C GLY A 11 5.94 12.11 -28.40
N ARG A 12 7.04 11.37 -28.52
CA ARG A 12 7.24 10.14 -27.73
C ARG A 12 8.60 10.16 -27.08
N ARG A 13 8.59 10.13 -25.75
CA ARG A 13 9.51 9.45 -24.80
C ARG A 13 9.80 10.34 -23.60
N LEU A 14 9.05 10.14 -22.52
CA LEU A 14 9.59 10.23 -21.16
C LEU A 14 8.59 9.61 -20.15
N ILE A 15 8.54 8.28 -20.07
CA ILE A 15 8.07 7.58 -18.85
C ILE A 15 8.94 6.33 -18.72
N ASP A 16 10.13 6.54 -18.18
CA ASP A 16 10.96 5.52 -17.52
C ASP A 16 11.69 6.32 -16.45
N LEU A 17 11.21 6.27 -15.20
CA LEU A 17 11.88 6.66 -13.95
C LEU A 17 10.87 6.61 -12.79
N LEU A 18 10.36 5.42 -12.48
CA LEU A 18 9.93 5.13 -11.10
C LEU A 18 10.96 4.18 -10.52
N GLY A 19 11.85 4.76 -9.70
CA GLY A 19 12.92 4.06 -9.01
C GLY A 19 12.41 3.18 -7.86
N PRO A 20 13.31 2.37 -7.27
CA PRO A 20 12.98 1.26 -6.39
C PRO A 20 12.42 1.73 -5.05
N GLU A 21 11.37 1.04 -4.57
CA GLU A 21 10.94 1.15 -3.18
C GLU A 21 12.12 0.81 -2.27
N ARG A 22 12.51 1.77 -1.42
CA ARG A 22 13.62 1.61 -0.48
C ARG A 22 13.26 0.55 0.55
N GLU A 23 14.07 -0.50 0.56
CA GLU A 23 14.07 -1.58 1.53
C GLU A 23 14.53 -1.03 2.89
N THR A 24 13.62 -1.03 3.87
CA THR A 24 13.94 -0.70 5.26
C THR A 24 14.66 -1.91 5.88
N VAL A 25 15.97 -1.79 6.06
CA VAL A 25 16.79 -2.80 6.77
C VAL A 25 16.47 -2.71 8.27
N ALA A 26 15.81 -3.73 8.81
CA ALA A 26 15.60 -3.88 10.25
C ALA A 26 16.88 -4.45 10.89
N VAL A 27 17.45 -3.73 11.86
CA VAL A 27 18.53 -4.22 12.72
C VAL A 27 17.92 -5.03 13.85
N ALA A 28 18.24 -6.33 13.91
CA ALA A 28 17.74 -7.24 14.93
C ALA A 28 18.51 -7.09 16.25
N GLU A 29 17.80 -6.83 17.35
CA GLU A 29 18.33 -6.95 18.72
C GLU A 29 18.10 -8.38 19.27
N PRO A 30 19.01 -8.91 20.10
CA PRO A 30 18.91 -10.28 20.62
C PRO A 30 17.90 -10.42 21.78
N CYS A 31 17.10 -11.51 21.70
CA CYS A 31 16.11 -11.93 22.70
C CYS A 31 16.66 -12.12 24.11
N ARG A 32 15.94 -11.62 25.12
CA ARG A 32 15.96 -12.13 26.50
C ARG A 32 14.65 -12.84 26.83
N SER A 33 14.77 -14.05 27.37
CA SER A 33 13.65 -14.88 27.84
C SER A 33 13.09 -14.38 29.16
N GLY A 34 11.76 -14.32 29.26
CA GLY A 34 11.05 -14.17 30.53
C GLY A 34 9.59 -14.57 30.36
N ALA A 35 9.19 -15.67 31.00
CA ALA A 35 7.82 -16.15 31.03
C ALA A 35 6.98 -15.26 31.97
N GLY A 36 5.87 -14.73 31.47
CA GLY A 36 4.92 -13.93 32.23
C GLY A 36 3.59 -13.81 31.49
N GLU A 37 2.57 -14.40 32.09
CA GLU A 37 1.15 -14.41 31.72
C GLU A 37 0.56 -12.98 31.68
N LEU A 38 0.02 -12.54 30.54
CA LEU A 38 -0.81 -11.33 30.46
C LEU A 38 -1.97 -11.50 29.46
N ARG A 39 -3.18 -11.49 30.03
CA ARG A 39 -4.44 -11.19 29.34
C ARG A 39 -4.52 -9.67 29.11
N GLY A 40 -4.93 -9.27 27.90
CA GLY A 40 -5.28 -7.88 27.56
C GLY A 40 -4.57 -7.41 26.30
N VAL A 41 -5.22 -7.55 25.15
CA VAL A 41 -4.71 -7.01 23.88
C VAL A 41 -5.10 -5.54 23.80
N THR A 42 -4.21 -4.66 24.24
CA THR A 42 -4.24 -3.24 23.86
C THR A 42 -3.45 -3.06 22.57
N ASN A 43 -4.07 -2.44 21.56
CA ASN A 43 -3.41 -2.01 20.33
C ASN A 43 -2.25 -1.08 20.66
N ALA A 44 -1.03 -1.60 20.68
CA ALA A 44 0.17 -0.82 20.82
C ALA A 44 0.48 -0.16 19.47
N TYR A 45 0.06 1.10 19.32
CA TYR A 45 0.60 1.98 18.29
C TYR A 45 2.07 2.26 18.60
N VAL A 46 2.96 1.88 17.69
CA VAL A 46 4.37 2.30 17.74
C VAL A 46 4.41 3.76 17.33
N GLN A 47 4.47 4.69 18.30
CA GLN A 47 4.84 6.08 18.03
C GLN A 47 6.32 6.13 17.65
N VAL A 48 6.62 6.57 16.43
CA VAL A 48 7.97 6.91 16.02
C VAL A 48 8.27 8.32 16.52
N ASP A 49 9.25 8.46 17.42
CA ASP A 49 9.74 9.73 17.93
C ASP A 49 10.60 10.44 16.86
N HIS A 50 10.14 11.60 16.38
CA HIS A 50 10.81 12.40 15.33
C HIS A 50 11.71 13.51 15.88
N SER A 51 12.31 13.33 17.06
CA SER A 51 13.24 14.32 17.61
C SER A 51 14.70 14.00 17.23
N ASN A 52 15.17 14.53 16.09
CA ASN A 52 16.52 15.09 15.88
C ASN A 52 16.77 15.44 14.40
N VAL A 53 16.39 16.65 13.99
CA VAL A 53 16.88 17.27 12.74
C VAL A 53 17.89 18.35 13.12
N LEU A 54 19.18 18.04 12.93
CA LEU A 54 20.28 19.00 12.97
C LEU A 54 20.19 19.88 11.71
N VAL A 55 19.72 21.11 11.87
CA VAL A 55 19.60 22.09 10.78
C VAL A 55 20.96 22.73 10.50
N HIS A 56 21.50 22.51 9.31
CA HIS A 56 22.69 23.21 8.79
C HIS A 56 22.30 24.63 8.30
N PRO A 57 23.02 25.71 8.71
CA PRO A 57 22.59 27.09 8.43
C PRO A 57 22.91 27.69 7.04
N ASP A 58 23.50 26.96 6.09
CA ASP A 58 24.12 27.59 4.91
C ASP A 58 23.36 27.43 3.58
N ASN A 59 22.04 27.67 3.55
CA ASN A 59 21.27 27.77 2.30
C ASN A 59 20.23 28.90 2.34
N ALA A 60 20.71 30.14 2.44
CA ALA A 60 19.89 31.35 2.28
C ALA A 60 19.82 31.72 0.78
N GLY A 61 18.81 31.23 0.06
CA GLY A 61 18.68 31.61 -1.35
C GLY A 61 17.63 30.92 -2.21
N ALA A 62 16.50 30.46 -1.67
CA ALA A 62 15.33 30.11 -2.47
C ALA A 62 14.08 30.41 -1.64
N GLY A 63 13.17 31.23 -2.19
CA GLY A 63 12.03 31.78 -1.48
C GLY A 63 11.20 30.71 -0.78
N SER A 64 11.29 30.67 0.54
CA SER A 64 10.31 29.99 1.36
C SER A 64 8.99 30.73 1.14
N ALA A 65 7.99 30.02 0.60
CA ALA A 65 6.62 30.46 0.77
C ALA A 65 6.42 30.73 2.28
N PRO A 66 5.70 31.81 2.66
CA PRO A 66 5.48 32.11 4.06
C PRO A 66 4.94 30.84 4.74
N PRO A 67 5.44 30.47 5.93
CA PRO A 67 5.09 29.21 6.62
C PRO A 67 3.56 29.02 6.73
N ASP A 68 2.81 30.11 6.74
CA ASP A 68 1.36 30.14 6.78
C ASP A 68 0.65 29.60 5.51
N ALA A 69 1.29 29.67 4.34
CA ALA A 69 0.68 29.20 3.09
C ALA A 69 0.59 27.67 3.02
N GLY A 70 1.61 26.97 3.52
CA GLY A 70 1.61 25.51 3.61
C GLY A 70 0.57 25.01 4.60
N LEU A 71 0.52 25.61 5.80
CA LEU A 71 -0.46 25.26 6.82
C LEU A 71 -1.90 25.47 6.34
N ARG A 72 -2.17 26.57 5.62
CA ARG A 72 -3.49 26.83 5.05
C ARG A 72 -3.92 25.74 4.06
N LYS A 73 -3.03 25.30 3.16
CA LYS A 73 -3.34 24.21 2.21
C LYS A 73 -3.68 22.92 2.94
N VAL A 74 -2.90 22.56 3.97
CA VAL A 74 -3.14 21.35 4.77
C VAL A 74 -4.51 21.40 5.45
N THR A 75 -4.84 22.52 6.12
CA THR A 75 -6.15 22.71 6.74
C THR A 75 -7.29 22.65 5.72
N GLU A 76 -7.13 23.28 4.56
CA GLU A 76 -8.13 23.23 3.48
C GLU A 76 -8.38 21.79 2.98
N ILE A 77 -7.32 20.99 2.77
CA ILE A 77 -7.47 19.58 2.37
C ILE A 77 -8.16 18.78 3.47
N TYR A 78 -7.69 18.94 4.71
CA TYR A 78 -8.20 18.23 5.88
C TYR A 78 -9.70 18.43 6.07
N ASP A 79 -10.13 19.70 6.02
CA ASP A 79 -11.53 20.08 6.16
C ASP A 79 -12.37 19.58 4.98
N ALA A 80 -11.82 19.66 3.76
CA ALA A 80 -12.54 19.27 2.55
C ALA A 80 -12.71 17.74 2.39
N LEU A 81 -11.84 16.92 3.00
CA LEU A 81 -12.04 15.47 3.09
C LEU A 81 -13.25 15.09 3.95
N GLY A 82 -13.73 16.01 4.81
CA GLY A 82 -14.96 15.86 5.59
C GLY A 82 -14.79 15.00 6.85
N ALA A 83 -15.64 15.22 7.85
CA ALA A 83 -15.51 14.58 9.16
C ALA A 83 -15.95 13.10 9.19
N ALA A 84 -16.78 12.67 8.23
CA ALA A 84 -17.28 11.30 8.17
C ALA A 84 -16.48 10.49 7.13
N PRO A 85 -16.06 9.25 7.46
CA PRO A 85 -15.37 8.39 6.50
C PRO A 85 -16.32 7.99 5.35
N PRO A 86 -15.88 8.08 4.09
CA PRO A 86 -16.66 7.56 2.98
C PRO A 86 -16.60 6.03 2.96
N ARG A 87 -17.65 5.42 2.41
CA ARG A 87 -17.64 3.99 2.07
C ARG A 87 -17.11 3.80 0.66
N VAL A 88 -16.20 2.85 0.50
CA VAL A 88 -15.55 2.57 -0.79
C VAL A 88 -15.97 1.20 -1.29
N ASN A 89 -16.45 1.16 -2.53
CA ASN A 89 -16.53 -0.08 -3.30
C ASN A 89 -15.18 -0.30 -4.00
N ILE A 90 -14.45 -1.33 -3.59
CA ILE A 90 -13.08 -1.57 -4.04
C ILE A 90 -13.00 -1.91 -5.53
N GLY A 91 -13.99 -2.64 -6.06
CA GLY A 91 -14.03 -2.96 -7.49
C GLY A 91 -14.27 -1.71 -8.35
N GLU A 92 -15.17 -0.83 -7.92
CA GLU A 92 -15.42 0.44 -8.59
C GLU A 92 -14.23 1.40 -8.46
N ASN A 93 -13.60 1.46 -7.29
CA ASN A 93 -12.37 2.23 -7.06
C ASN A 93 -11.26 1.79 -8.02
N ASP A 94 -10.97 0.48 -8.08
CA ASP A 94 -9.92 -0.04 -8.96
C ASP A 94 -10.22 0.24 -10.42
N ALA A 95 -11.48 0.06 -10.85
CA ALA A 95 -11.88 0.34 -12.23
C ALA A 95 -11.75 1.82 -12.59
N ALA A 96 -12.13 2.73 -11.70
CA ALA A 96 -12.05 4.17 -11.91
C ALA A 96 -10.60 4.69 -11.90
N HIS A 97 -9.73 4.05 -11.12
CA HIS A 97 -8.37 4.51 -10.85
C HIS A 97 -7.27 3.55 -11.34
N ALA A 98 -7.57 2.67 -12.29
CA ALA A 98 -6.60 1.74 -12.85
C ALA A 98 -5.38 2.47 -13.44
N LEU A 99 -5.60 3.65 -14.07
CA LEU A 99 -4.53 4.48 -14.62
C LEU A 99 -3.68 5.17 -13.53
N ASP A 100 -4.25 5.39 -12.36
CA ASP A 100 -3.56 5.91 -11.19
C ASP A 100 -2.83 4.79 -10.42
N GLY A 101 -2.92 3.55 -10.91
CA GLY A 101 -2.26 2.40 -10.36
C GLY A 101 -3.06 1.66 -9.29
N ALA A 102 -4.38 1.86 -9.18
CA ALA A 102 -5.22 1.05 -8.31
C ALA A 102 -5.27 -0.42 -8.79
N HIS A 103 -4.97 -1.38 -7.91
CA HIS A 103 -4.77 -2.78 -8.31
C HIS A 103 -5.12 -3.81 -7.22
N THR A 104 -5.97 -3.45 -6.26
CA THR A 104 -6.39 -4.34 -5.17
C THR A 104 -7.01 -5.64 -5.68
N VAL A 105 -8.07 -5.55 -6.48
CA VAL A 105 -8.82 -6.69 -7.00
C VAL A 105 -7.96 -7.48 -7.98
N GLU A 106 -7.26 -6.78 -8.87
CA GLU A 106 -6.46 -7.38 -9.94
C GLU A 106 -5.31 -8.25 -9.42
N ARG A 107 -4.69 -7.87 -8.30
CA ARG A 107 -3.47 -8.51 -7.77
C ARG A 107 -3.67 -9.27 -6.48
N HIS A 108 -4.72 -8.94 -5.72
CA HIS A 108 -4.96 -9.48 -4.39
C HIS A 108 -6.41 -9.95 -4.20
N GLY A 109 -7.30 -9.76 -5.17
CA GLY A 109 -8.68 -10.21 -5.07
C GLY A 109 -8.80 -11.73 -4.91
N PRO A 110 -9.95 -12.21 -4.41
CA PRO A 110 -10.18 -13.63 -4.17
C PRO A 110 -10.15 -14.48 -5.46
N GLU A 111 -10.38 -13.86 -6.61
CA GLU A 111 -10.35 -14.53 -7.91
C GLU A 111 -8.93 -14.79 -8.43
N VAL A 112 -7.89 -14.22 -7.80
CA VAL A 112 -6.50 -14.55 -8.18
C VAL A 112 -6.21 -15.98 -7.75
N PRO A 113 -5.81 -16.90 -8.66
CA PRO A 113 -5.50 -18.28 -8.31
C PRO A 113 -4.38 -18.37 -7.27
N LEU A 114 -4.52 -19.30 -6.31
CA LEU A 114 -3.49 -19.52 -5.30
C LEU A 114 -2.26 -20.19 -5.88
N ASN A 115 -2.44 -21.42 -6.36
CA ASN A 115 -1.35 -22.27 -6.81
C ASN A 115 -1.09 -22.06 -8.30
N ARG A 116 0.15 -22.33 -8.72
CA ARG A 116 0.55 -22.28 -10.13
C ARG A 116 -0.20 -23.32 -10.98
N ASP A 117 -0.52 -24.46 -10.39
CA ASP A 117 -1.22 -25.56 -11.06
C ASP A 117 -2.72 -25.30 -11.25
N ASP A 118 -3.29 -24.30 -10.55
CA ASP A 118 -4.69 -23.92 -10.65
C ASP A 118 -4.96 -22.92 -11.80
N ALA A 119 -3.92 -22.50 -12.53
CA ALA A 119 -4.00 -21.48 -13.56
C ALA A 119 -3.28 -21.89 -14.85
N PRO A 120 -3.72 -21.40 -16.02
CA PRO A 120 -2.97 -21.49 -17.26
C PRO A 120 -1.51 -20.98 -17.12
N PRO A 121 -0.54 -21.57 -17.84
CA PRO A 121 0.83 -21.07 -17.84
C PRO A 121 0.91 -19.60 -18.27
N GLY A 122 1.57 -18.77 -17.45
CA GLY A 122 1.71 -17.34 -17.68
C GLY A 122 0.62 -16.48 -17.04
N ASP A 123 -0.42 -17.09 -16.48
CA ASP A 123 -1.40 -16.38 -15.67
C ASP A 123 -0.85 -16.03 -14.29
N ARG A 124 -1.40 -14.96 -13.72
CA ARG A 124 -1.03 -14.49 -12.40
C ARG A 124 -1.51 -15.46 -11.32
N THR A 125 -0.59 -15.94 -10.49
CA THR A 125 -0.94 -16.70 -9.28
C THR A 125 -0.25 -16.13 -8.05
N ILE A 126 -0.83 -16.35 -6.87
CA ILE A 126 -0.27 -15.88 -5.60
C ILE A 126 1.06 -16.59 -5.31
N GLU A 127 1.12 -17.90 -5.51
CA GLU A 127 2.34 -18.70 -5.41
C GLU A 127 3.41 -18.25 -6.42
N GLY A 128 3.03 -18.02 -7.69
CA GLY A 128 3.95 -17.60 -8.75
C GLY A 128 4.69 -16.30 -8.41
N ARG A 129 4.08 -15.40 -7.63
CA ARG A 129 4.74 -14.17 -7.16
C ARG A 129 5.95 -14.45 -6.25
N ILE A 130 5.95 -15.54 -5.49
CA ILE A 130 7.10 -15.92 -4.66
C ILE A 130 8.33 -16.22 -5.52
N TYR A 131 8.10 -16.83 -6.68
CA TYR A 131 9.12 -17.20 -7.66
C TYR A 131 9.43 -16.09 -8.67
N GLY A 132 8.55 -15.09 -8.79
CA GLY A 132 8.68 -14.03 -9.79
C GLY A 132 8.23 -14.48 -11.18
N ASP A 133 7.27 -15.41 -11.24
CA ASP A 133 6.68 -15.85 -12.49
C ASP A 133 5.93 -14.70 -13.18
N PRO A 134 5.91 -14.64 -14.52
CA PRO A 134 5.04 -13.72 -15.25
C PRO A 134 3.57 -13.85 -14.82
N PRO A 135 2.79 -12.75 -14.78
CA PRO A 135 3.16 -11.39 -15.15
C PRO A 135 3.74 -10.57 -13.98
N TRP A 136 4.17 -11.20 -12.89
CA TRP A 136 4.82 -10.47 -11.80
C TRP A 136 6.18 -9.94 -12.26
N ALA A 137 6.46 -8.66 -11.96
CA ALA A 137 7.71 -8.03 -12.39
C ALA A 137 8.94 -8.58 -11.65
N HIS A 138 8.75 -9.12 -10.45
CA HIS A 138 9.82 -9.64 -9.60
C HIS A 138 9.27 -10.63 -8.57
N ALA A 139 10.18 -11.45 -8.06
CA ALA A 139 9.90 -12.36 -6.96
C ALA A 139 9.67 -11.61 -5.64
N GLN A 140 8.80 -12.14 -4.78
CA GLN A 140 8.49 -11.60 -3.46
C GLN A 140 8.72 -12.63 -2.36
N ASN A 141 8.83 -12.17 -1.11
CA ASN A 141 8.92 -13.05 0.06
C ASN A 141 7.55 -13.40 0.65
N TRP A 142 6.53 -12.61 0.34
CA TRP A 142 5.16 -12.82 0.77
C TRP A 142 4.21 -12.47 -0.37
N SER A 143 3.17 -13.25 -0.52
CA SER A 143 2.12 -13.02 -1.49
C SER A 143 0.83 -13.61 -0.97
N TYR A 144 -0.23 -12.81 -0.90
CA TYR A 144 -1.52 -13.22 -0.39
C TYR A 144 -2.65 -12.66 -1.23
N ARG A 145 -3.78 -13.37 -1.24
CA ARG A 145 -5.07 -12.88 -1.72
C ARG A 145 -6.07 -12.79 -0.58
N TRP A 146 -7.06 -11.92 -0.75
CA TRP A 146 -8.24 -11.85 0.10
C TRP A 146 -9.00 -13.17 0.07
N ALA A 147 -9.54 -13.59 1.22
CA ALA A 147 -10.30 -14.84 1.32
C ALA A 147 -11.58 -14.80 0.47
N ASP A 148 -12.26 -13.65 0.45
CA ASP A 148 -13.45 -13.39 -0.35
C ASP A 148 -13.70 -11.87 -0.49
N THR A 149 -14.56 -11.49 -1.43
CA THR A 149 -14.87 -10.09 -1.74
C THR A 149 -15.56 -9.36 -0.58
N SER A 150 -16.43 -10.06 0.16
CA SER A 150 -17.14 -9.46 1.31
C SER A 150 -16.17 -9.15 2.45
N THR A 151 -15.25 -10.07 2.76
CA THR A 151 -14.19 -9.88 3.75
C THR A 151 -13.31 -8.71 3.37
N MET A 152 -12.83 -8.65 2.11
CA MET A 152 -12.06 -7.51 1.60
C MET A 152 -12.77 -6.17 1.79
N SER A 153 -14.00 -6.05 1.28
CA SER A 153 -14.74 -4.79 1.37
C SER A 153 -15.05 -4.39 2.81
N ARG A 154 -15.43 -5.35 3.67
CA ARG A 154 -15.70 -5.07 5.08
C ARG A 154 -14.44 -4.62 5.81
N THR A 155 -13.35 -5.38 5.71
CA THR A 155 -12.09 -5.07 6.40
C THR A 155 -11.56 -3.68 6.05
N ILE A 156 -11.59 -3.29 4.77
CA ILE A 156 -11.08 -1.97 4.34
C ILE A 156 -12.01 -0.85 4.85
N ASN A 157 -13.33 -1.02 4.74
CA ASN A 157 -14.27 0.00 5.22
C ASN A 157 -14.28 0.12 6.75
N ASP A 158 -14.13 -0.99 7.48
CA ASP A 158 -14.00 -0.98 8.94
C ASP A 158 -12.71 -0.27 9.37
N TYR A 159 -11.60 -0.49 8.64
CA TYR A 159 -10.35 0.22 8.85
C TYR A 159 -10.51 1.73 8.66
N LEU A 160 -11.09 2.15 7.52
CA LEU A 160 -11.36 3.56 7.23
C LEU A 160 -12.26 4.18 8.31
N GLN A 161 -13.30 3.45 8.73
CA GLN A 161 -14.24 3.92 9.74
C GLN A 161 -13.57 4.15 11.11
N ALA A 162 -12.69 3.23 11.51
CA ALA A 162 -12.03 3.28 12.82
C ALA A 162 -10.85 4.28 12.86
N ASN A 163 -10.23 4.58 11.72
CA ASN A 163 -8.98 5.34 11.65
C ASN A 163 -9.10 6.62 10.81
N TRP A 164 -10.32 7.09 10.52
CA TRP A 164 -10.55 8.18 9.58
C TRP A 164 -9.79 9.46 9.93
N GLU A 165 -9.71 9.81 11.21
CA GLU A 165 -8.99 11.00 11.67
C GLU A 165 -7.51 10.96 11.26
N THR A 166 -6.84 9.84 11.53
CA THR A 166 -5.44 9.61 11.14
C THR A 166 -5.29 9.62 9.63
N VAL A 167 -6.17 8.92 8.91
CA VAL A 167 -6.14 8.88 7.44
C VAL A 167 -6.24 10.29 6.84
N ARG A 168 -7.16 11.13 7.34
CA ARG A 168 -7.29 12.52 6.86
C ARG A 168 -6.05 13.35 7.14
N SER A 169 -5.49 13.22 8.34
CA SER A 169 -4.28 13.94 8.73
C SER A 169 -3.13 13.57 7.80
N ASP A 170 -2.88 12.28 7.60
CA ASP A 170 -1.80 11.78 6.74
C ASP A 170 -2.01 12.21 5.29
N LEU A 171 -3.22 12.09 4.75
CA LEU A 171 -3.53 12.54 3.38
C LEU A 171 -3.40 14.06 3.20
N ALA A 172 -3.71 14.86 4.22
CA ALA A 172 -3.58 16.31 4.16
C ALA A 172 -2.11 16.77 4.26
N LEU A 173 -1.30 16.07 5.06
CA LEU A 173 0.11 16.39 5.30
C LEU A 173 1.03 15.84 4.21
N ASP A 174 0.87 14.55 3.89
CA ASP A 174 1.82 13.76 3.11
C ASP A 174 1.25 13.29 1.77
N GLU A 175 -0.02 13.60 1.48
CA GLU A 175 -0.75 13.16 0.28
C GLU A 175 -0.83 11.61 0.15
N PHE A 176 -0.49 10.88 1.22
CA PHE A 176 -0.30 9.43 1.26
C PHE A 176 -0.67 8.87 2.64
N HIS A 177 -1.24 7.66 2.66
CA HIS A 177 -1.46 6.92 3.90
C HIS A 177 -1.17 5.42 3.68
N LYS A 178 -0.39 4.82 4.59
CA LYS A 178 -0.12 3.38 4.60
C LYS A 178 -0.15 2.84 6.01
N ALA A 179 -0.92 1.78 6.20
CA ALA A 179 -1.00 1.09 7.48
C ALA A 179 -1.09 -0.41 7.30
N THR A 180 -0.48 -1.14 8.24
CA THR A 180 -0.67 -2.58 8.41
C THR A 180 -1.30 -2.83 9.77
N PHE A 181 -2.34 -3.64 9.83
CA PHE A 181 -3.11 -3.89 11.04
C PHE A 181 -3.57 -5.34 11.13
N ASP A 182 -3.80 -5.81 12.36
CA ASP A 182 -4.46 -7.09 12.62
C ASP A 182 -5.97 -6.88 12.62
N THR A 183 -6.67 -7.71 11.85
CA THR A 183 -8.14 -7.68 11.76
C THR A 183 -8.79 -8.50 12.87
N GLY A 184 -8.03 -9.35 13.56
CA GLY A 184 -8.55 -10.27 14.59
C GLY A 184 -9.32 -11.48 14.03
N HIS A 185 -9.39 -11.63 12.70
CA HIS A 185 -10.05 -12.75 12.03
C HIS A 185 -9.31 -13.15 10.76
N LEU A 186 -9.63 -14.33 10.20
CA LEU A 186 -9.04 -14.77 8.94
C LEU A 186 -9.40 -13.79 7.83
N THR A 187 -8.36 -13.20 7.22
CA THR A 187 -8.51 -12.16 6.20
C THR A 187 -8.04 -12.62 4.82
N GLY A 188 -6.99 -13.44 4.79
CA GLY A 188 -6.44 -13.93 3.54
C GLY A 188 -5.63 -15.19 3.67
N GLU A 189 -5.27 -15.70 2.51
CA GLU A 189 -4.48 -16.91 2.31
C GLU A 189 -3.46 -16.68 1.19
N GLY A 190 -2.35 -17.40 1.26
CA GLY A 190 -1.26 -17.19 0.33
C GLY A 190 -0.02 -17.96 0.72
N PHE A 191 1.13 -17.41 0.38
CA PHE A 191 2.43 -18.05 0.52
C PHE A 191 3.45 -17.10 1.10
N TYR A 192 4.40 -17.68 1.82
CA TYR A 192 5.65 -17.02 2.16
C TYR A 192 6.85 -17.83 1.65
N ASN A 193 7.96 -17.14 1.40
CA ASN A 193 9.22 -17.76 1.01
C ASN A 193 9.91 -18.34 2.24
N GLU A 194 9.90 -19.66 2.41
CA GLU A 194 10.58 -20.34 3.53
C GLU A 194 12.10 -20.09 3.54
N GLY A 195 12.70 -19.84 2.38
CA GLY A 195 14.12 -19.52 2.22
C GLY A 195 14.49 -18.05 2.47
N MET A 196 13.55 -17.18 2.86
CA MET A 196 13.80 -15.72 2.93
C MET A 196 14.89 -15.28 3.92
N ASN A 197 15.23 -16.12 4.91
CA ASN A 197 16.26 -15.84 5.92
C ASN A 197 17.66 -16.42 5.58
N GLY A 198 17.89 -16.82 4.33
CA GLY A 198 19.26 -16.81 3.78
C GLY A 198 20.11 -18.08 3.84
N LEU A 199 19.54 -19.30 3.75
CA LEU A 199 20.35 -20.52 3.51
C LEU A 199 19.75 -21.55 2.53
N GLY A 200 18.59 -21.29 1.93
CA GLY A 200 17.89 -22.27 1.11
C GLY A 200 17.33 -21.69 -0.20
N PRO A 201 16.99 -22.56 -1.17
CA PRO A 201 16.27 -22.14 -2.37
C PRO A 201 14.94 -21.50 -2.01
N LYS A 202 14.42 -20.62 -2.88
CA LYS A 202 13.06 -20.10 -2.76
C LYS A 202 12.07 -21.26 -2.73
N SER A 203 11.22 -21.28 -1.72
CA SER A 203 10.19 -22.30 -1.53
C SER A 203 8.93 -21.63 -1.02
N ALA A 204 7.84 -21.75 -1.76
CA ALA A 204 6.55 -21.21 -1.37
C ALA A 204 5.89 -22.13 -0.35
N ARG A 205 5.64 -21.61 0.86
CA ARG A 205 4.92 -22.32 1.91
C ARG A 205 3.57 -21.67 2.16
N SER A 206 2.51 -22.46 2.03
CA SER A 206 1.14 -21.99 2.24
C SER A 206 0.95 -21.47 3.67
N SER A 207 0.21 -20.38 3.79
CA SER A 207 -0.10 -19.73 5.06
C SER A 207 -1.43 -18.97 4.98
N ARG A 208 -2.00 -18.71 6.14
CA ARG A 208 -3.19 -17.90 6.35
C ARG A 208 -2.85 -16.73 7.25
N THR A 209 -3.54 -15.61 7.08
CA THR A 209 -3.25 -14.38 7.84
C THR A 209 -4.50 -13.66 8.30
N SER A 210 -4.38 -13.01 9.45
CA SER A 210 -5.33 -12.00 9.95
C SER A 210 -4.87 -10.57 9.72
N PHE A 211 -3.67 -10.36 9.17
CA PHE A 211 -3.13 -9.03 8.91
C PHE A 211 -3.53 -8.54 7.53
N ALA A 212 -3.72 -7.23 7.42
CA ALA A 212 -3.94 -6.54 6.16
C ALA A 212 -3.11 -5.25 6.11
N THR A 213 -2.73 -4.85 4.90
CA THR A 213 -2.15 -3.54 4.59
C THR A 213 -3.12 -2.77 3.72
N VAL A 214 -3.29 -1.48 4.00
CA VAL A 214 -4.03 -0.53 3.16
C VAL A 214 -3.09 0.59 2.74
N VAL A 215 -3.14 0.98 1.47
CA VAL A 215 -2.37 2.06 0.86
C VAL A 215 -3.33 3.00 0.13
N LEU A 216 -3.33 4.26 0.54
CA LEU A 216 -4.20 5.32 0.01
C LEU A 216 -3.35 6.48 -0.51
N ASN A 217 -3.81 7.11 -1.59
CA ASN A 217 -3.25 8.37 -2.08
C ASN A 217 -4.32 9.45 -2.10
N LEU A 218 -3.91 10.69 -1.88
CA LEU A 218 -4.74 11.86 -2.13
C LEU A 218 -4.89 12.06 -3.64
N VAL A 219 -6.11 12.28 -4.09
CA VAL A 219 -6.40 12.73 -5.45
C VAL A 219 -6.67 14.23 -5.38
N PRO A 220 -5.82 15.08 -5.99
CA PRO A 220 -6.03 16.52 -5.96
C PRO A 220 -7.31 16.87 -6.73
N GLY A 221 -8.11 17.77 -6.17
CA GLY A 221 -9.41 18.14 -6.72
C GLY A 221 -10.06 19.29 -5.98
N ARG A 222 -11.29 19.64 -6.39
CA ARG A 222 -12.15 20.62 -5.71
C ARG A 222 -13.59 20.09 -5.63
N PRO A 223 -13.96 19.34 -4.56
CA PRO A 223 -13.14 19.02 -3.39
C PRO A 223 -12.05 17.96 -3.69
N PRO A 224 -10.94 17.91 -2.93
CA PRO A 224 -10.02 16.79 -2.95
C PRO A 224 -10.72 15.50 -2.51
N SER A 225 -10.22 14.36 -2.99
CA SER A 225 -10.68 13.03 -2.61
C SER A 225 -9.49 12.11 -2.38
N PHE A 226 -9.72 10.82 -2.15
CA PHE A 226 -8.65 9.82 -2.08
C PHE A 226 -9.00 8.61 -2.92
N VAL A 227 -7.98 7.80 -3.20
CA VAL A 227 -8.07 6.53 -3.89
C VAL A 227 -7.42 5.44 -3.04
N VAL A 228 -8.00 4.24 -3.04
CA VAL A 228 -7.33 3.05 -2.52
C VAL A 228 -6.42 2.52 -3.62
N ILE A 229 -5.12 2.76 -3.52
CA ILE A 229 -4.15 2.28 -4.53
C ILE A 229 -3.99 0.76 -4.43
N SER A 230 -3.87 0.26 -3.21
CA SER A 230 -3.74 -1.16 -2.96
C SER A 230 -4.19 -1.49 -1.55
N ALA A 231 -4.90 -2.60 -1.39
CA ALA A 231 -5.17 -3.20 -0.11
C ALA A 231 -5.00 -4.71 -0.22
N TYR A 232 -4.25 -5.32 0.68
CA TYR A 232 -3.91 -6.73 0.57
C TYR A 232 -3.72 -7.37 1.95
N PRO A 233 -4.05 -8.67 2.09
CA PRO A 233 -3.64 -9.41 3.28
C PRO A 233 -2.12 -9.50 3.34
N ALA A 234 -1.56 -9.39 4.53
CA ALA A 234 -0.11 -9.32 4.73
C ALA A 234 0.37 -10.47 5.62
N GLY A 235 1.62 -10.89 5.45
CA GLY A 235 2.28 -11.77 6.43
C GLY A 235 2.72 -10.96 7.65
N LEU A 236 2.82 -11.61 8.81
CA LEU A 236 3.50 -11.01 9.95
C LEU A 236 5.00 -10.94 9.63
N LEU A 237 5.56 -9.74 9.54
CA LEU A 237 7.00 -9.53 9.64
C LEU A 237 7.39 -9.99 11.06
N ARG A 238 7.99 -11.17 11.17
CA ARG A 238 8.60 -11.65 12.41
C ARG A 238 10.06 -11.24 12.46
#